data_AF-A0A8H4PM54-F1
#
_entry.id   AF-A0A8H4PM54-F1
#
_cell.length_a   1.000
_cell.length_b   1.000
_cell.length_c   1.000
_cell.angle_alpha   90.00
_cell.angle_beta   90.00
_cell.angle_gamma   90.00
#
_symmetry.space_group_name_H-M   'P 1'
#
loop_
_entity.id
_entity.type
_entity.pdbx_description
1 polymer ?
#
loop_
_entity_poly.entity_id
_entity_poly.type
_entity_poly.pdbx_seq_one_letter_code
_entity_poly.pdbx_strand_id
1 'polypeptide(L)'
;MDPLSPSDTDTMRHPSPDVSEPSRHLQHLQESNEDETMGLDLDLAMPPADDDAREQEDRVYTPPPHLAARFYRPSQARRKGSAASSRRNSISSAHSRCSSIHHPPSRESDQSKYVAQHLRRASFLEDRRARLADRAAHAEKVRLRAALAKAAPRGQSSSEERALAAQQARERNLAEIVANCAEEVRKAKQVAELTKEKREQQMITMRTKMDERMAEAERRREEIRSKIATMRTRRPSLVARKPVGVEVLPQVKEHDKPPMDDDAAVARIQGWWRGRTKRQAIHDFNALGLSVDGIRDTSFDAVVELLALDKVLLITARLLRICGLQEGVPGSVEELAAVRTFLSAYLILGHPNQVLINKNDGGGDADGETVIVAHRLPSTDLANPQLQDLIRKAKDLLIAFESILVRLTAWNRYTMPPTLKKTLPEAYAVFYNAFIAWKSRDSNALIEVMLMQFVELDAIFQTVKDTTDDSATALSWPAGKGARR
;
A
#
# COMPACT_ATOMS: atom_id res chain seq x y z
N MET A 1 29.05 -78.23 16.76
CA MET A 1 29.35 -77.29 17.85
C MET A 1 28.36 -76.14 17.73
N ASP A 2 27.13 -76.40 18.17
CA ASP A 2 26.23 -75.39 18.74
C ASP A 2 26.55 -75.28 20.25
N PRO A 3 25.94 -74.40 21.08
CA PRO A 3 24.93 -73.36 20.81
C PRO A 3 25.22 -72.01 21.54
N LEU A 4 24.43 -70.96 21.28
CA LEU A 4 23.63 -70.20 22.29
C LEU A 4 23.00 -68.94 21.68
N SER A 5 21.69 -69.05 21.39
CA SER A 5 20.68 -67.99 21.29
C SER A 5 20.29 -67.47 22.70
N PRO A 6 19.15 -66.77 22.97
CA PRO A 6 18.33 -65.81 22.22
C PRO A 6 17.90 -64.58 23.09
N SER A 7 17.14 -63.64 22.53
CA SER A 7 16.08 -62.95 23.31
C SER A 7 14.92 -62.53 22.40
N ASP A 8 13.79 -63.18 22.64
CA ASP A 8 12.45 -62.98 22.10
C ASP A 8 11.76 -61.72 22.64
N THR A 9 10.81 -61.21 21.85
CA THR A 9 9.41 -60.83 22.20
C THR A 9 8.75 -60.41 20.87
N ASP A 10 7.89 -61.18 20.20
CA ASP A 10 6.52 -61.64 20.55
C ASP A 10 5.58 -60.43 20.80
N THR A 11 4.37 -60.23 20.26
CA THR A 11 3.37 -60.99 19.47
C THR A 11 2.34 -59.90 19.04
N MET A 12 1.71 -59.88 17.85
CA MET A 12 0.31 -60.30 17.57
C MET A 12 -0.07 -59.67 16.20
N ARG A 13 -0.30 -60.43 15.12
CA ARG A 13 -1.61 -60.93 14.63
C ARG A 13 -2.63 -59.86 14.13
N HIS A 14 -2.76 -59.80 12.79
CA HIS A 14 -3.96 -59.71 11.90
C HIS A 14 -5.38 -59.74 12.53
N PRO A 15 -6.51 -59.42 11.82
CA PRO A 15 -6.71 -59.09 10.38
C PRO A 15 -7.77 -57.97 10.07
N SER A 16 -7.99 -57.68 8.78
CA SER A 16 -9.17 -56.99 8.24
C SER A 16 -10.48 -57.73 8.53
N PRO A 17 -11.63 -57.03 8.47
CA PRO A 17 -12.69 -57.50 7.59
C PRO A 17 -13.44 -56.38 6.83
N ASP A 18 -13.97 -56.82 5.70
CA ASP A 18 -14.96 -56.21 4.80
C ASP A 18 -16.35 -56.11 5.47
N VAL A 19 -17.34 -55.55 4.73
CA VAL A 19 -18.82 -55.65 4.88
C VAL A 19 -19.56 -54.29 5.07
N SER A 20 -20.10 -53.83 3.94
CA SER A 20 -21.48 -53.30 3.72
C SER A 20 -21.93 -51.89 4.14
N GLU A 21 -22.23 -51.10 3.10
CA GLU A 21 -23.22 -50.01 2.93
C GLU A 21 -24.63 -50.26 3.58
N PRO A 22 -25.56 -49.26 3.73
CA PRO A 22 -25.85 -48.19 2.75
C PRO A 22 -26.39 -46.81 3.22
N SER A 23 -26.22 -45.83 2.32
CA SER A 23 -27.19 -44.80 1.87
C SER A 23 -27.85 -43.80 2.84
N ARG A 24 -27.64 -42.50 2.56
CA ARG A 24 -28.56 -41.33 2.60
C ARG A 24 -27.68 -40.08 2.39
N HIS A 25 -27.95 -39.08 1.54
CA HIS A 25 -29.14 -38.67 0.83
C HIS A 25 -28.77 -37.48 -0.10
N LEU A 26 -29.23 -37.54 -1.36
CA LEU A 26 -29.62 -36.42 -2.24
C LEU A 26 -28.65 -35.26 -2.57
N GLN A 27 -28.17 -35.34 -3.82
CA GLN A 27 -28.05 -34.26 -4.81
C GLN A 27 -29.04 -33.09 -4.61
N HIS A 28 -28.59 -31.83 -4.77
CA HIS A 28 -29.26 -30.89 -5.67
C HIS A 28 -28.36 -29.70 -6.05
N LEU A 29 -28.02 -29.65 -7.34
CA LEU A 29 -27.72 -28.41 -8.07
C LEU A 29 -29.00 -27.57 -8.12
N GLN A 30 -28.90 -26.25 -7.90
CA GLN A 30 -29.80 -25.35 -8.60
C GLN A 30 -29.09 -24.04 -8.92
N GLU A 31 -28.75 -23.91 -10.20
CA GLU A 31 -28.51 -22.64 -10.86
C GLU A 31 -29.77 -21.78 -10.75
N SER A 32 -29.59 -20.48 -10.54
CA SER A 32 -30.63 -19.48 -10.76
C SER A 32 -29.95 -18.29 -11.41
N ASN A 33 -30.02 -18.26 -12.74
CA ASN A 33 -29.95 -17.02 -13.50
C ASN A 33 -31.30 -16.35 -13.33
N GLU A 34 -31.35 -15.21 -12.64
CA GLU A 34 -32.37 -14.20 -12.87
C GLU A 34 -31.69 -12.83 -12.82
N ASP A 35 -31.90 -12.06 -13.89
CA ASP A 35 -31.78 -10.61 -13.94
C ASP A 35 -32.56 -9.99 -12.77
N GLU A 36 -31.87 -9.32 -11.86
CA GLU A 36 -32.45 -8.24 -11.07
C GLU A 36 -31.54 -7.03 -11.15
N THR A 37 -31.83 -6.20 -12.15
CA THR A 37 -31.58 -4.77 -12.15
C THR A 37 -32.24 -4.14 -10.93
N MET A 38 -31.48 -4.01 -9.83
CA MET A 38 -31.86 -3.14 -8.71
C MET A 38 -30.90 -1.96 -8.70
N GLY A 39 -31.39 -0.86 -9.27
CA GLY A 39 -30.79 0.45 -9.13
C GLY A 39 -30.73 0.84 -7.66
N LEU A 40 -29.52 1.09 -7.19
CA LEU A 40 -29.29 1.91 -6.01
C LEU A 40 -28.78 3.25 -6.50
N ASP A 41 -29.76 4.13 -6.69
CA ASP A 41 -29.63 5.57 -6.66
C ASP A 41 -28.98 5.95 -5.33
N LEU A 42 -27.68 6.23 -5.34
CA LEU A 42 -26.99 6.88 -4.25
C LEU A 42 -26.46 8.21 -4.77
N ASP A 43 -27.31 9.21 -4.61
CA ASP A 43 -27.04 10.62 -4.77
C ASP A 43 -25.83 11.02 -3.91
N LEU A 44 -24.67 11.08 -4.55
CA LEU A 44 -23.48 11.73 -4.02
C LEU A 44 -23.04 12.78 -5.05
N ALA A 45 -23.88 13.82 -5.15
CA ALA A 45 -23.54 15.07 -5.81
C ALA A 45 -22.17 15.57 -5.34
N MET A 46 -21.21 15.59 -6.27
CA MET A 46 -19.99 16.37 -6.22
C MET A 46 -20.06 17.40 -7.37
N PRO A 47 -19.66 18.65 -7.12
CA PRO A 47 -20.04 19.85 -7.88
C PRO A 47 -19.47 19.87 -9.31
N PRO A 48 -20.03 20.71 -10.21
CA PRO A 48 -19.69 20.70 -11.63
C PRO A 48 -18.22 21.04 -11.87
N ALA A 49 -17.66 20.39 -12.88
CA ALA A 49 -16.42 20.79 -13.53
C ALA A 49 -16.69 22.10 -14.30
N ASP A 50 -16.16 23.21 -13.79
CA ASP A 50 -16.02 24.44 -14.56
C ASP A 50 -14.76 24.31 -15.41
N ASP A 51 -14.96 24.03 -16.69
CA ASP A 51 -14.03 24.42 -17.75
C ASP A 51 -14.80 25.40 -18.64
N ASP A 52 -14.86 26.65 -18.19
CA ASP A 52 -15.07 27.83 -19.04
C ASP A 52 -14.78 29.11 -18.23
N ALA A 53 -14.24 30.09 -18.92
CA ALA A 53 -13.94 31.47 -18.49
C ALA A 53 -12.60 31.70 -17.74
N ARG A 54 -11.59 32.00 -18.56
CA ARG A 54 -10.65 33.09 -18.32
C ARG A 54 -11.33 34.26 -17.60
N GLU A 55 -10.87 34.58 -16.38
CA GLU A 55 -10.94 35.88 -15.66
C GLU A 55 -11.05 35.63 -14.14
N GLN A 56 -9.92 35.59 -13.44
CA GLN A 56 -9.83 35.98 -12.02
C GLN A 56 -8.36 36.16 -11.63
N GLU A 57 -7.86 37.37 -11.85
CA GLU A 57 -6.77 37.95 -11.07
C GLU A 57 -7.17 37.97 -9.57
N ASP A 58 -6.19 37.76 -8.69
CA ASP A 58 -6.26 37.91 -7.23
C ASP A 58 -7.04 36.87 -6.39
N ARG A 59 -6.59 35.61 -6.38
CA ARG A 59 -6.91 34.66 -5.29
C ARG A 59 -5.77 34.58 -4.28
N VAL A 60 -5.90 35.31 -3.17
CA VAL A 60 -4.94 35.29 -2.05
C VAL A 60 -4.93 33.90 -1.39
N TYR A 61 -3.87 33.13 -1.62
CA TYR A 61 -3.66 31.81 -1.01
C TYR A 61 -3.22 31.98 0.46
N THR A 62 -4.06 31.63 1.43
CA THR A 62 -3.67 31.67 2.85
C THR A 62 -3.12 30.30 3.25
N PRO A 63 -1.84 30.20 3.68
CA PRO A 63 -1.21 28.92 3.95
C PRO A 63 -1.73 28.26 5.24
N PRO A 64 -1.54 26.93 5.40
CA PRO A 64 -1.93 26.16 6.59
C PRO A 64 -1.53 26.82 7.93
N PRO A 65 -2.29 26.63 9.02
CA PRO A 65 -2.17 27.42 10.26
C PRO A 65 -0.76 27.47 10.87
N HIS A 66 -0.01 26.36 10.80
CA HIS A 66 1.36 26.30 11.33
C HIS A 66 2.36 27.09 10.47
N LEU A 67 2.09 27.26 9.17
CA LEU A 67 2.86 28.09 8.24
C LEU A 67 2.43 29.55 8.36
N ALA A 68 1.12 29.84 8.44
CA ALA A 68 0.60 31.18 8.66
C ALA A 68 1.15 31.82 9.95
N ALA A 69 1.32 31.06 11.04
CA ALA A 69 1.89 31.57 12.29
C ALA A 69 3.33 32.09 12.16
N ARG A 70 4.08 31.68 11.13
CA ARG A 70 5.44 32.18 10.86
C ARG A 70 5.40 33.53 10.13
N PHE A 71 4.41 33.75 9.26
CA PHE A 71 4.26 34.97 8.47
C PHE A 71 3.47 36.07 9.21
N TYR A 72 2.43 35.70 9.96
CA TYR A 72 1.58 36.63 10.71
C TYR A 72 2.01 36.77 12.17
N ARG A 73 3.32 36.75 12.44
CA ARG A 73 3.83 37.06 13.78
C ARG A 73 3.65 38.56 14.03
N PRO A 74 2.85 39.00 15.03
CA PRO A 74 2.72 40.43 15.32
C PRO A 74 4.09 41.03 15.66
N SER A 75 4.52 42.00 14.86
CA SER A 75 5.78 42.73 15.00
C SER A 75 5.82 43.68 16.23
N GLN A 76 4.87 43.55 17.15
CA GLN A 76 4.76 44.38 18.36
C GLN A 76 5.48 43.83 19.60
N ALA A 77 6.29 42.78 19.48
CA ALA A 77 7.27 42.43 20.52
C ALA A 77 8.60 43.19 20.37
N ARG A 78 8.59 44.35 19.70
CA ARG A 78 9.71 45.29 19.70
C ARG A 78 9.84 45.86 21.10
N ARG A 79 10.77 45.28 21.87
CA ARG A 79 11.50 45.84 23.01
C ARG A 79 10.97 47.22 23.45
N LYS A 80 10.27 47.26 24.59
CA LYS A 80 10.26 48.45 25.45
C LYS A 80 11.73 48.85 25.68
N GLY A 81 12.12 49.98 25.10
CA GLY A 81 13.46 50.52 25.23
C GLY A 81 13.74 50.85 26.68
N SER A 82 14.66 50.11 27.31
CA SER A 82 15.39 50.59 28.48
C SER A 82 16.47 51.57 28.01
N ALA A 83 16.04 52.68 27.44
CA ALA A 83 16.85 53.88 27.26
C ALA A 83 16.60 54.82 28.45
N ALA A 84 17.06 54.41 29.64
CA ALA A 84 17.07 55.24 30.84
C ALA A 84 18.00 54.66 31.92
N SER A 85 19.31 54.66 31.68
CA SER A 85 20.32 54.85 32.74
C SER A 85 21.71 55.00 32.09
N SER A 86 21.90 56.10 31.37
CA SER A 86 23.24 56.62 31.09
C SER A 86 23.15 58.13 31.11
N ARG A 87 23.01 58.66 32.32
CA ARG A 87 23.26 60.05 32.61
C ARG A 87 24.42 60.08 33.61
N ARG A 88 25.55 60.59 33.10
CA ARG A 88 26.62 61.29 33.82
C ARG A 88 27.48 60.43 34.76
N ASN A 89 28.73 60.20 34.33
CA ASN A 89 29.83 60.91 34.97
C ASN A 89 31.06 60.96 34.06
N SER A 90 31.13 62.06 33.31
CA SER A 90 32.38 62.66 32.90
C SER A 90 32.96 63.37 34.11
N ILE A 91 34.10 62.91 34.63
CA ILE A 91 35.05 63.80 35.30
C ILE A 91 36.43 63.57 34.69
N SER A 92 36.75 64.45 33.75
CA SER A 92 38.12 64.79 33.44
C SER A 92 38.84 65.23 34.71
N SER A 93 40.04 64.71 34.97
CA SER A 93 41.09 65.55 35.55
C SER A 93 42.44 65.05 35.08
N ALA A 94 43.01 65.82 34.16
CA ALA A 94 44.43 65.81 33.84
C ALA A 94 45.22 66.08 35.14
N HIS A 95 46.16 65.21 35.48
CA HIS A 95 47.22 65.57 36.40
C HIS A 95 48.56 65.38 35.69
N SER A 96 49.17 66.53 35.49
CA SER A 96 50.38 66.81 34.77
C SER A 96 51.59 66.10 35.38
N ARG A 97 52.52 65.71 34.50
CA ARG A 97 53.91 65.42 34.82
C ARG A 97 54.62 66.77 35.06
N CYS A 98 55.19 66.94 36.25
CA CYS A 98 56.26 67.86 36.70
C CYS A 98 56.25 67.73 38.24
N SER A 99 57.32 67.70 39.03
CA SER A 99 58.75 67.95 38.85
C SER A 99 59.48 67.55 40.15
N SER A 100 60.73 67.08 39.99
CA SER A 100 61.95 67.45 40.73
C SER A 100 61.97 67.74 42.26
N ILE A 101 62.76 66.93 42.99
CA ILE A 101 63.85 67.28 43.95
C ILE A 101 63.62 68.40 45.00
N HIS A 102 63.53 68.06 46.31
CA HIS A 102 64.54 68.37 47.37
C HIS A 102 64.04 68.12 48.84
N HIS A 103 64.96 67.53 49.63
CA HIS A 103 65.24 67.60 51.08
C HIS A 103 64.34 66.96 52.19
N PRO A 104 64.96 66.24 53.18
CA PRO A 104 64.37 65.82 54.47
C PRO A 104 64.92 66.67 55.66
N PRO A 105 64.54 66.44 56.94
CA PRO A 105 63.32 65.84 57.52
C PRO A 105 62.67 66.68 58.66
N SER A 106 61.43 66.35 59.04
CA SER A 106 60.91 66.60 60.40
C SER A 106 60.23 65.32 60.92
N ARG A 107 60.80 64.74 61.99
CA ARG A 107 60.74 63.31 62.32
C ARG A 107 59.49 62.80 63.07
N GLU A 108 58.50 63.64 63.38
CA GLU A 108 57.30 63.20 64.12
C GLU A 108 56.03 63.06 63.24
N SER A 109 55.90 63.80 62.13
CA SER A 109 54.66 63.81 61.31
C SER A 109 54.57 62.68 60.28
N ASP A 110 55.71 62.06 59.95
CA ASP A 110 55.80 61.09 58.84
C ASP A 110 55.32 59.69 59.23
N GLN A 111 55.40 59.32 60.52
CA GLN A 111 54.81 58.06 61.00
C GLN A 111 53.29 58.07 60.84
N SER A 112 52.61 59.17 61.17
CA SER A 112 51.16 59.29 61.01
C SER A 112 50.73 59.22 59.54
N LYS A 113 51.49 59.86 58.63
CA LYS A 113 51.21 59.79 57.18
C LYS A 113 51.44 58.38 56.62
N TYR A 114 52.49 57.69 57.05
CA TYR A 114 52.78 56.31 56.66
C TYR A 114 51.72 55.35 57.19
N VAL A 115 51.29 55.51 58.45
CA VAL A 115 50.18 54.75 59.04
C VAL A 115 48.88 55.02 58.28
N ALA A 116 48.54 56.27 58.00
CA ALA A 116 47.35 56.63 57.22
C ALA A 116 47.40 56.09 55.77
N GLN A 117 48.57 56.07 55.14
CA GLN A 117 48.76 55.47 53.83
C GLN A 117 48.63 53.95 53.87
N HIS A 118 49.18 53.30 54.90
CA HIS A 118 49.05 51.86 55.10
C HIS A 118 47.58 51.47 55.35
N LEU A 119 46.85 52.24 56.16
CA LEU A 119 45.41 52.04 56.38
C LEU A 119 44.58 52.22 55.10
N ARG A 120 44.87 53.23 54.27
CA ARG A 120 44.22 53.41 52.95
C ARG A 120 44.53 52.27 51.98
N ARG A 121 45.77 51.77 52.00
CA ARG A 121 46.17 50.62 51.17
C ARG A 121 45.49 49.34 51.67
N ALA A 122 45.41 49.15 52.98
CA ALA A 122 44.73 48.02 53.59
C ALA A 122 43.23 48.04 53.26
N SER A 123 42.56 49.19 53.41
CA SER A 123 41.14 49.33 53.07
C SER A 123 40.87 49.08 51.59
N PHE A 124 41.76 49.51 50.68
CA PHE A 124 41.62 49.22 49.25
C PHE A 124 41.80 47.73 48.93
N LEU A 125 42.75 47.06 49.58
CA LEU A 125 42.95 45.64 49.42
C LEU A 125 41.79 44.82 50.01
N GLU A 126 41.24 45.26 51.13
CA GLU A 126 40.05 44.67 51.76
C GLU A 126 38.81 44.82 50.88
N ASP A 127 38.55 46.01 50.34
CA ASP A 127 37.45 46.28 49.40
C ASP A 127 37.61 45.47 48.09
N ARG A 128 38.85 45.31 47.59
CA ARG A 128 39.13 44.41 46.47
C ARG A 128 38.88 42.94 46.83
N ARG A 129 39.25 42.50 48.03
CA ARG A 129 39.00 41.14 48.52
C ARG A 129 37.50 40.86 48.66
N ALA A 130 36.72 41.81 49.18
CA ALA A 130 35.26 41.72 49.28
C ALA A 130 34.63 41.55 47.90
N ARG A 131 35.01 42.39 46.91
CA ARG A 131 34.50 42.26 45.54
C ARG A 131 34.85 40.92 44.86
N LEU A 132 36.03 40.37 45.15
CA LEU A 132 36.41 39.06 44.63
C LEU A 132 35.62 37.93 45.32
N ALA A 133 35.34 38.06 46.62
CA ALA A 133 34.48 37.13 47.35
C ALA A 133 33.04 37.14 46.81
N ASP A 134 32.47 38.30 46.51
CA ASP A 134 31.14 38.42 45.91
C ASP A 134 31.05 37.75 44.53
N ARG A 135 32.10 37.92 43.69
CA ARG A 135 32.18 37.24 42.39
C ARG A 135 32.26 35.73 42.54
N ALA A 136 33.02 35.24 43.51
CA ALA A 136 33.10 33.80 43.80
C ALA A 136 31.75 33.24 44.28
N ALA A 137 31.07 33.94 45.19
CA ALA A 137 29.73 33.56 45.65
C ALA A 137 28.70 33.55 44.51
N HIS A 138 28.77 34.52 43.60
CA HIS A 138 27.92 34.56 42.41
C HIS A 138 28.20 33.38 41.47
N ALA A 139 29.47 33.03 41.27
CA ALA A 139 29.85 31.87 40.45
C ALA A 139 29.26 30.56 41.01
N GLU A 140 29.35 30.34 42.33
CA GLU A 140 28.71 29.17 42.98
C GLU A 140 27.19 29.20 42.87
N LYS A 141 26.55 30.36 43.03
CA LYS A 141 25.10 30.50 42.86
C LYS A 141 24.65 30.15 41.44
N VAL A 142 25.38 30.60 40.43
CA VAL A 142 25.10 30.26 39.02
C VAL A 142 25.33 28.78 38.79
N ARG A 143 26.40 28.20 39.32
CA ARG A 143 26.71 26.76 39.24
C ARG A 143 25.59 25.92 39.86
N LEU A 144 25.14 26.26 41.07
CA LEU A 144 24.04 25.58 41.75
C LEU A 144 22.72 25.72 40.98
N ARG A 145 22.42 26.90 40.44
CA ARG A 145 21.21 27.11 39.63
C ARG A 145 21.25 26.30 38.34
N ALA A 146 22.40 26.22 37.68
CA ALA A 146 22.60 25.39 36.51
C ALA A 146 22.50 23.89 36.84
N ALA A 147 23.06 23.46 37.98
CA ALA A 147 22.94 22.09 38.46
C ALA A 147 21.48 21.72 38.76
N LEU A 148 20.72 22.60 39.42
CA LEU A 148 19.29 22.40 39.69
C LEU A 148 18.46 22.40 38.38
N ALA A 149 18.77 23.27 37.42
CA ALA A 149 18.10 23.28 36.13
C ALA A 149 18.43 22.05 35.26
N LYS A 150 19.60 21.43 35.48
CA LYS A 150 20.03 20.19 34.83
C LYS A 150 19.45 18.94 35.51
N ALA A 151 19.29 18.98 36.84
CA ALA A 151 18.69 17.89 37.63
C ALA A 151 17.15 17.91 37.64
N ALA A 152 16.53 19.01 37.19
CA ALA A 152 15.09 19.05 36.99
C ALA A 152 14.66 17.95 36.00
N PRO A 153 13.76 17.02 36.38
CA PRO A 153 13.38 15.88 35.56
C PRO A 153 12.58 16.37 34.35
N ARG A 154 13.29 16.70 33.26
CA ARG A 154 12.69 16.94 31.96
C ARG A 154 12.40 15.59 31.31
N GLY A 155 11.15 15.16 31.36
CA GLY A 155 10.62 14.27 30.32
C GLY A 155 10.33 12.82 30.70
N GLN A 156 10.70 12.30 31.87
CA GLN A 156 10.37 10.90 32.22
C GLN A 156 8.87 10.70 32.47
N SER A 157 8.23 11.52 33.31
CA SER A 157 6.79 11.42 33.57
C SER A 157 5.93 11.75 32.33
N SER A 158 6.30 12.78 31.57
CA SER A 158 5.55 13.15 30.35
C SER A 158 5.74 12.14 29.20
N SER A 159 6.89 11.45 29.15
CA SER A 159 7.12 10.40 28.16
C SER A 159 6.37 9.12 28.54
N GLU A 160 6.33 8.77 29.82
CA GLU A 160 5.58 7.63 30.33
C GLU A 160 4.08 7.83 30.18
N GLU A 161 3.56 9.01 30.53
CA GLU A 161 2.15 9.37 30.32
C GLU A 161 1.76 9.34 28.83
N ARG A 162 2.64 9.81 27.94
CA ARG A 162 2.43 9.72 26.49
C ARG A 162 2.48 8.29 25.98
N ALA A 163 3.36 7.45 26.53
CA ALA A 163 3.44 6.03 26.18
C ALA A 163 2.16 5.28 26.60
N LEU A 164 1.65 5.54 27.81
CA LEU A 164 0.39 4.97 28.29
C LEU A 164 -0.81 5.43 27.46
N ALA A 165 -0.87 6.72 27.10
CA ALA A 165 -1.91 7.25 26.22
C ALA A 165 -1.88 6.59 24.82
N ALA A 166 -0.68 6.35 24.27
CA ALA A 166 -0.52 5.67 23.00
C ALA A 166 -0.95 4.19 23.07
N GLN A 167 -0.64 3.50 24.17
CA GLN A 167 -1.07 2.12 24.40
C GLN A 167 -2.61 2.04 24.49
N GLN A 168 -3.23 2.90 25.30
CA GLN A 168 -4.69 2.95 25.42
C GLN A 168 -5.38 3.26 24.09
N ALA A 169 -4.80 4.11 23.24
CA ALA A 169 -5.33 4.39 21.90
C ALA A 169 -5.28 3.15 20.99
N ARG A 170 -4.18 2.38 21.04
CA ARG A 170 -4.07 1.11 20.29
C ARG A 170 -5.08 0.09 20.78
N GLU A 171 -5.23 -0.06 22.09
CA GLU A 171 -6.20 -0.99 22.69
C GLU A 171 -7.64 -0.63 22.31
N ARG A 172 -8.00 0.67 22.29
CA ARG A 172 -9.31 1.13 21.81
C ARG A 172 -9.55 0.81 20.34
N ASN A 173 -8.58 1.08 19.47
CA ASN A 173 -8.71 0.78 18.04
C ASN A 173 -8.85 -0.73 17.80
N LEU A 174 -8.08 -1.56 18.53
CA LEU A 174 -8.21 -3.02 18.43
C LEU A 174 -9.58 -3.49 18.94
N ALA A 175 -10.10 -2.92 20.03
CA ALA A 175 -11.42 -3.24 20.53
C ALA A 175 -12.54 -2.85 19.53
N GLU A 176 -12.41 -1.71 18.85
CA GLU A 176 -13.34 -1.29 17.80
C GLU A 176 -13.31 -2.23 16.59
N ILE A 177 -12.12 -2.63 16.13
CA ILE A 177 -11.97 -3.62 15.05
C ILE A 177 -12.61 -4.95 15.43
N VAL A 178 -12.40 -5.42 16.67
CA VAL A 178 -13.00 -6.67 17.16
C VAL A 178 -14.52 -6.55 17.27
N ALA A 179 -15.05 -5.41 17.73
CA ALA A 179 -16.49 -5.16 17.79
C ALA A 179 -17.13 -5.14 16.40
N ASN A 180 -16.50 -4.48 15.43
CA ASN A 180 -16.98 -4.45 14.04
C ASN A 180 -16.95 -5.84 13.40
N CYS A 181 -15.87 -6.60 13.61
CA CYS A 181 -15.77 -7.99 13.15
C CYS A 181 -16.87 -8.87 13.78
N ALA A 182 -17.16 -8.71 15.08
CA ALA A 182 -18.22 -9.44 15.74
C ALA A 182 -19.61 -9.09 15.16
N GLU A 183 -19.89 -7.83 14.86
CA GLU A 183 -21.14 -7.41 14.21
C GLU A 183 -21.25 -7.92 12.76
N GLU A 184 -20.16 -7.91 11.98
CA GLU A 184 -20.14 -8.47 10.64
C GLU A 184 -20.38 -9.98 10.63
N VAL A 185 -19.74 -10.72 11.55
CA VAL A 185 -19.99 -12.17 11.73
C VAL A 185 -21.44 -12.41 12.16
N ARG A 186 -22.00 -11.56 13.03
CA ARG A 186 -23.42 -11.66 13.42
C ARG A 186 -24.34 -11.45 12.22
N LYS A 187 -24.08 -10.45 11.38
CA LYS A 187 -24.85 -10.19 10.14
C LYS A 187 -24.71 -11.36 9.15
N ALA A 188 -23.50 -11.87 8.94
CA ALA A 188 -23.28 -13.01 8.05
C ALA A 188 -24.02 -14.26 8.52
N LYS A 189 -24.03 -14.53 9.83
CA LYS A 189 -24.82 -15.63 10.42
C LYS A 189 -26.33 -15.42 10.22
N GLN A 190 -26.83 -14.19 10.40
CA GLN A 190 -28.23 -13.88 10.13
C GLN A 190 -28.60 -14.12 8.65
N VAL A 191 -27.75 -13.70 7.70
CA VAL A 191 -27.96 -13.95 6.27
C VAL A 191 -27.93 -15.45 5.97
N ALA A 192 -27.04 -16.21 6.60
CA ALA A 192 -26.97 -17.66 6.42
C ALA A 192 -28.24 -18.36 6.92
N GLU A 193 -28.75 -17.99 8.09
CA GLU A 193 -30.02 -18.52 8.63
C GLU A 193 -31.20 -18.15 7.73
N LEU A 194 -31.32 -16.90 7.27
CA LEU A 194 -32.36 -16.48 6.34
C LEU A 194 -32.30 -17.24 5.00
N THR A 195 -31.09 -17.48 4.50
CA THR A 195 -30.90 -18.24 3.26
C THR A 195 -31.29 -19.70 3.43
N LYS A 196 -30.96 -20.28 4.59
CA LYS A 196 -31.35 -21.65 4.96
C LYS A 196 -32.87 -21.76 5.07
N GLU A 197 -33.52 -20.84 5.78
CA GLU A 197 -34.97 -20.78 5.92
C GLU A 197 -35.67 -20.63 4.56
N LYS A 198 -35.17 -19.74 3.68
CA LYS A 198 -35.70 -19.56 2.32
C LYS A 198 -35.60 -20.86 1.50
N ARG A 199 -34.49 -21.59 1.59
CA ARG A 199 -34.33 -22.90 0.91
C ARG A 199 -35.30 -23.95 1.47
N GLU A 200 -35.49 -23.99 2.78
CA GLU A 200 -36.43 -24.92 3.41
C GLU A 200 -37.88 -24.62 2.99
N GLN A 201 -38.27 -23.34 2.93
CA GLN A 201 -39.58 -22.92 2.42
C GLN A 201 -39.76 -23.32 0.95
N GLN A 202 -38.76 -23.10 0.09
CA GLN A 202 -38.82 -23.52 -1.31
C GLN A 202 -38.98 -25.05 -1.43
N MET A 203 -38.25 -25.84 -0.65
CA MET A 203 -38.38 -27.29 -0.61
C MET A 203 -39.78 -27.75 -0.18
N ILE A 204 -40.38 -27.10 0.83
CA ILE A 204 -41.74 -27.37 1.27
C ILE A 204 -42.73 -27.06 0.15
N THR A 205 -42.62 -25.88 -0.49
CA THR A 205 -43.53 -25.51 -1.60
C THR A 205 -43.41 -26.44 -2.81
N MET A 206 -42.23 -26.98 -3.10
CA MET A 206 -42.03 -27.94 -4.18
C MET A 206 -42.65 -29.30 -3.85
N ARG A 207 -42.54 -29.75 -2.59
CA ARG A 207 -43.20 -30.98 -2.12
C ARG A 207 -44.72 -30.85 -2.19
N THR A 208 -45.30 -29.75 -1.67
CA THR A 208 -46.75 -29.54 -1.73
C THR A 208 -47.26 -29.48 -3.17
N LYS A 209 -46.54 -28.83 -4.09
CA LYS A 209 -46.88 -28.82 -5.52
C LYS A 209 -46.87 -30.22 -6.15
N MET A 210 -45.96 -31.10 -5.73
CA MET A 210 -45.94 -32.49 -6.21
C MET A 210 -47.09 -33.29 -5.63
N ASP A 211 -47.36 -33.14 -4.33
CA ASP A 211 -48.47 -33.81 -3.65
C ASP A 211 -49.82 -33.38 -4.23
N GLU A 212 -50.00 -32.09 -4.56
CA GLU A 212 -51.20 -31.58 -5.25
C GLU A 212 -51.37 -32.19 -6.65
N ARG A 213 -50.29 -32.29 -7.44
CA ARG A 213 -50.34 -32.94 -8.76
C ARG A 213 -50.69 -34.42 -8.67
N MET A 214 -50.16 -35.11 -7.66
CA MET A 214 -50.47 -36.51 -7.40
C MET A 214 -51.93 -36.69 -6.97
N ALA A 215 -52.42 -35.87 -6.03
CA ALA A 215 -53.81 -35.88 -5.59
C ALA A 215 -54.78 -35.53 -6.74
N GLU A 216 -54.43 -34.60 -7.63
CA GLU A 216 -55.24 -34.28 -8.80
C GLU A 216 -55.28 -35.43 -9.81
N ALA A 217 -54.14 -36.11 -10.04
CA ALA A 217 -54.08 -37.30 -10.87
C ALA A 217 -54.91 -38.45 -10.29
N GLU A 218 -54.90 -38.62 -8.96
CA GLU A 218 -55.75 -39.59 -8.25
C GLU A 218 -57.23 -39.25 -8.36
N ARG A 219 -57.63 -37.98 -8.18
CA ARG A 219 -59.01 -37.53 -8.42
C ARG A 219 -59.46 -37.84 -9.84
N ARG A 220 -58.63 -37.56 -10.86
CA ARG A 220 -58.94 -37.92 -12.27
C ARG A 220 -59.10 -39.43 -12.45
N ARG A 221 -58.25 -40.24 -11.81
CA ARG A 221 -58.36 -41.71 -11.85
C ARG A 221 -59.63 -42.20 -11.17
N GLU A 222 -60.00 -41.62 -10.04
CA GLU A 222 -61.22 -41.96 -9.30
C GLU A 222 -62.48 -41.51 -10.02
N GLU A 223 -62.46 -40.36 -10.71
CA GLU A 223 -63.53 -39.92 -11.60
C GLU A 223 -63.71 -40.87 -12.79
N ILE A 224 -62.62 -41.32 -13.41
CA ILE A 224 -62.70 -42.32 -14.49
C ILE A 224 -63.21 -43.65 -13.94
N ARG A 225 -62.72 -44.09 -12.78
CA ARG A 225 -63.16 -45.33 -12.12
C ARG A 225 -64.63 -45.26 -11.71
N SER A 226 -65.11 -44.14 -11.17
CA SER A 226 -66.50 -43.94 -10.79
C SER A 226 -67.42 -43.83 -12.02
N LYS A 227 -66.98 -43.18 -13.11
CA LYS A 227 -67.67 -43.18 -14.42
C LYS A 227 -67.74 -44.59 -15.03
N ILE A 228 -66.68 -45.39 -14.93
CA ILE A 228 -66.69 -46.79 -15.40
C ILE A 228 -67.56 -47.68 -14.50
N ALA A 229 -67.54 -47.47 -13.18
CA ALA A 229 -68.39 -48.21 -12.24
C ALA A 229 -69.88 -47.90 -12.44
N THR A 230 -70.23 -46.64 -12.72
CA THR A 230 -71.59 -46.22 -13.08
C THR A 230 -72.02 -46.70 -14.47
N MET A 231 -71.08 -46.89 -15.41
CA MET A 231 -71.35 -47.51 -16.72
C MET A 231 -71.46 -49.04 -16.67
N ARG A 232 -70.94 -49.69 -15.63
CA ARG A 232 -70.98 -51.16 -15.45
C ARG A 232 -72.34 -51.72 -15.06
N THR A 233 -73.39 -50.91 -14.94
CA THR A 233 -74.78 -51.37 -14.79
C THR A 233 -75.46 -51.74 -16.11
N ARG A 234 -74.77 -51.69 -17.26
CA ARG A 234 -75.30 -52.18 -18.54
C ARG A 234 -74.38 -53.22 -19.22
N ARG A 235 -74.70 -54.51 -18.93
CA ARG A 235 -74.48 -55.78 -19.66
C ARG A 235 -73.13 -56.08 -20.38
N PRO A 236 -72.53 -57.27 -20.15
CA PRO A 236 -71.39 -57.76 -20.93
C PRO A 236 -71.82 -58.70 -22.08
N SER A 237 -71.16 -58.61 -23.25
CA SER A 237 -71.05 -59.75 -24.17
C SER A 237 -69.90 -59.65 -25.20
N LEU A 238 -69.10 -60.73 -25.22
CA LEU A 238 -68.70 -61.51 -26.40
C LEU A 238 -67.59 -61.07 -27.40
N VAL A 239 -66.76 -62.10 -27.70
CA VAL A 239 -65.92 -62.47 -28.87
C VAL A 239 -64.54 -61.83 -29.21
N ALA A 240 -63.50 -62.65 -28.97
CA ALA A 240 -62.53 -63.25 -29.92
C ALA A 240 -61.81 -62.44 -31.03
N ARG A 241 -60.47 -62.51 -31.07
CA ARG A 241 -59.66 -63.39 -31.98
C ARG A 241 -58.14 -63.16 -31.84
N LYS A 242 -57.37 -64.25 -31.89
CA LYS A 242 -55.92 -64.30 -32.18
C LYS A 242 -55.67 -64.12 -33.69
N PRO A 243 -54.48 -63.63 -34.07
CA PRO A 243 -53.68 -64.40 -35.04
C PRO A 243 -52.18 -64.50 -34.67
N VAL A 244 -51.56 -65.53 -35.23
CA VAL A 244 -50.14 -65.91 -35.14
C VAL A 244 -49.46 -65.53 -36.46
N GLY A 245 -48.26 -64.94 -36.39
CA GLY A 245 -47.15 -65.31 -37.29
C GLY A 245 -46.63 -64.30 -38.33
N VAL A 246 -45.46 -63.73 -38.02
CA VAL A 246 -44.27 -63.54 -38.89
C VAL A 246 -44.30 -62.45 -39.99
N GLU A 247 -43.71 -61.29 -39.70
CA GLU A 247 -42.41 -60.86 -40.26
C GLU A 247 -41.90 -59.64 -39.48
N VAL A 248 -41.16 -59.90 -38.40
CA VAL A 248 -40.45 -58.88 -37.63
C VAL A 248 -39.10 -58.69 -38.32
N LEU A 249 -38.96 -57.62 -39.10
CA LEU A 249 -37.68 -57.02 -39.44
C LEU A 249 -36.83 -56.95 -38.16
N PRO A 250 -35.54 -57.35 -38.19
CA PRO A 250 -34.69 -57.19 -37.03
C PRO A 250 -34.50 -55.70 -36.82
N GLN A 251 -35.31 -55.13 -35.91
CA GLN A 251 -34.98 -53.90 -35.21
C GLN A 251 -33.56 -54.09 -34.71
N VAL A 252 -32.64 -53.40 -35.38
CA VAL A 252 -31.30 -53.15 -34.87
C VAL A 252 -31.53 -52.68 -33.45
N LYS A 253 -31.21 -53.55 -32.49
CA LYS A 253 -31.19 -53.21 -31.07
C LYS A 253 -30.39 -51.92 -31.00
N GLU A 254 -31.07 -50.81 -30.73
CA GLU A 254 -30.40 -49.63 -30.22
C GLU A 254 -29.56 -50.18 -29.08
N HIS A 255 -28.24 -50.16 -29.28
CA HIS A 255 -27.32 -50.56 -28.24
C HIS A 255 -27.75 -49.78 -27.01
N ASP A 256 -28.28 -50.51 -26.02
CA ASP A 256 -28.47 -50.04 -24.66
C ASP A 256 -27.11 -49.51 -24.23
N LYS A 257 -26.88 -48.22 -24.50
CA LYS A 257 -25.75 -47.50 -23.95
C LYS A 257 -26.00 -47.61 -22.45
N PRO A 258 -25.07 -48.22 -21.69
CA PRO A 258 -25.26 -48.35 -20.25
C PRO A 258 -25.65 -46.98 -19.72
N PRO A 259 -26.69 -46.89 -18.87
CA PRO A 259 -27.14 -45.62 -18.33
C PRO A 259 -25.90 -44.91 -17.77
N MET A 260 -25.62 -43.73 -18.32
CA MET A 260 -24.40 -43.01 -18.01
C MET A 260 -24.37 -42.77 -16.51
N ASP A 261 -23.34 -43.29 -15.85
CA ASP A 261 -23.11 -43.10 -14.43
C ASP A 261 -23.18 -41.61 -14.07
N ASP A 262 -23.89 -41.28 -12.99
CA ASP A 262 -24.20 -39.90 -12.60
C ASP A 262 -22.89 -39.10 -12.43
N ASP A 263 -21.86 -39.71 -11.85
CA ASP A 263 -20.53 -39.10 -11.67
C ASP A 263 -19.86 -38.81 -13.02
N ALA A 264 -20.01 -39.70 -14.00
CA ALA A 264 -19.49 -39.51 -15.34
C ALA A 264 -20.24 -38.39 -16.09
N ALA A 265 -21.56 -38.26 -15.87
CA ALA A 265 -22.35 -37.15 -16.40
C ALA A 265 -21.91 -35.81 -15.79
N VAL A 266 -21.74 -35.75 -14.47
CA VAL A 266 -21.24 -34.57 -13.74
C VAL A 266 -19.85 -34.16 -14.24
N ALA A 267 -18.92 -35.11 -14.38
CA ALA A 267 -17.57 -34.84 -14.87
C ALA A 267 -17.57 -34.28 -16.31
N ARG A 268 -18.50 -34.73 -17.17
CA ARG A 268 -18.64 -34.19 -18.54
C ARG A 268 -19.19 -32.78 -18.54
N ILE A 269 -20.24 -32.51 -17.75
CA ILE A 269 -20.85 -31.18 -17.64
C ILE A 269 -19.84 -30.19 -17.07
N GLN A 270 -19.18 -30.54 -15.96
CA GLN A 270 -18.15 -29.70 -15.36
C GLN A 270 -16.96 -29.49 -16.30
N GLY A 271 -16.52 -30.54 -17.00
CA GLY A 271 -15.43 -30.44 -17.97
C GLY A 271 -15.76 -29.53 -19.15
N TRP A 272 -16.99 -29.59 -19.65
CA TRP A 272 -17.49 -28.70 -20.69
C TRP A 272 -17.59 -27.26 -20.20
N TRP A 273 -18.19 -27.04 -19.03
CA TRP A 273 -18.34 -25.71 -18.43
C TRP A 273 -16.98 -25.06 -18.17
N ARG A 274 -16.04 -25.77 -17.52
CA ARG A 274 -14.67 -25.27 -17.31
C ARG A 274 -13.98 -24.96 -18.64
N GLY A 275 -14.12 -25.82 -19.64
CA GLY A 275 -13.57 -25.57 -20.98
C GLY A 275 -14.16 -24.33 -21.65
N ARG A 276 -15.48 -24.11 -21.51
CA ARG A 276 -16.18 -22.92 -22.02
C ARG A 276 -15.73 -21.65 -21.30
N THR A 277 -15.63 -21.68 -19.97
CA THR A 277 -15.17 -20.53 -19.18
C THR A 277 -13.72 -20.16 -19.52
N LYS A 278 -12.83 -21.15 -19.69
CA LYS A 278 -11.45 -20.90 -20.14
C LYS A 278 -11.37 -20.34 -21.55
N ARG A 279 -12.19 -20.86 -22.48
CA ARG A 279 -12.32 -20.33 -23.83
C ARG A 279 -12.76 -18.86 -23.80
N GLN A 280 -13.75 -18.54 -22.97
CA GLN A 280 -14.23 -17.18 -22.82
C GLN A 280 -13.13 -16.24 -22.32
N ALA A 281 -12.37 -16.65 -21.31
CA ALA A 281 -11.25 -15.84 -20.80
C ALA A 281 -10.18 -15.55 -21.86
N ILE A 282 -9.85 -16.53 -22.71
CA ILE A 282 -8.90 -16.34 -23.83
C ILE A 282 -9.50 -15.40 -24.89
N HIS A 283 -10.77 -15.57 -25.23
CA HIS A 283 -11.47 -14.70 -26.16
C HIS A 283 -11.52 -13.25 -25.65
N ASP A 284 -11.88 -13.06 -24.39
CA ASP A 284 -11.97 -11.75 -23.74
C ASP A 284 -10.60 -11.05 -23.73
N PHE A 285 -9.51 -11.80 -23.50
CA PHE A 285 -8.16 -11.25 -23.57
C PHE A 285 -7.75 -10.86 -24.98
N ASN A 286 -8.00 -11.73 -25.97
CA ASN A 286 -7.71 -11.41 -27.37
C ASN A 286 -8.51 -10.19 -27.85
N ALA A 287 -9.73 -10.00 -27.33
CA ALA A 287 -10.56 -8.83 -27.62
C ALA A 287 -10.01 -7.52 -27.02
N LEU A 288 -9.07 -7.58 -26.07
CA LEU A 288 -8.35 -6.39 -25.60
C LEU A 288 -7.36 -5.85 -26.63
N GLY A 289 -6.95 -6.68 -27.61
CA GLY A 289 -5.99 -6.27 -28.64
C GLY A 289 -4.57 -5.99 -28.10
N LEU A 290 -4.25 -6.48 -26.89
CA LEU A 290 -2.92 -6.31 -26.30
C LEU A 290 -1.89 -7.11 -27.10
N SER A 291 -1.05 -6.40 -27.83
CA SER A 291 0.08 -6.95 -28.57
C SER A 291 1.28 -6.04 -28.40
N VAL A 292 2.50 -6.60 -28.44
CA VAL A 292 3.73 -5.82 -28.29
C VAL A 292 3.85 -4.77 -29.40
N ASP A 293 3.50 -5.13 -30.64
CA ASP A 293 3.52 -4.20 -31.78
C ASP A 293 2.43 -3.13 -31.65
N GLY A 294 1.20 -3.51 -31.29
CA GLY A 294 0.10 -2.54 -31.10
C GLY A 294 0.39 -1.54 -29.99
N ILE A 295 1.02 -1.98 -28.90
CA ILE A 295 1.42 -1.09 -27.80
C ILE A 295 2.53 -0.14 -28.23
N ARG A 296 3.49 -0.60 -29.04
CA ARG A 296 4.57 0.25 -29.57
C ARG A 296 4.05 1.40 -30.44
N ASP A 297 2.96 1.16 -31.17
CA ASP A 297 2.40 2.12 -32.13
C ASP A 297 1.42 3.13 -31.47
N THR A 298 0.94 2.83 -30.26
CA THR A 298 0.12 3.75 -29.44
C THR A 298 0.96 4.71 -28.61
N SER A 299 0.39 5.82 -28.11
CA SER A 299 1.11 6.70 -27.18
C SER A 299 1.22 6.06 -25.80
N PHE A 300 2.33 6.33 -25.09
CA PHE A 300 2.60 5.78 -23.77
C PHE A 300 1.49 6.08 -22.76
N ASP A 301 1.01 7.32 -22.70
CA ASP A 301 -0.05 7.72 -21.77
C ASP A 301 -1.34 6.93 -22.01
N ALA A 302 -1.73 6.74 -23.28
CA ALA A 302 -2.91 5.96 -23.64
C ALA A 302 -2.75 4.48 -23.26
N VAL A 303 -1.54 3.92 -23.40
CA VAL A 303 -1.26 2.53 -22.96
C VAL A 303 -1.33 2.43 -21.44
N VAL A 304 -0.76 3.38 -20.71
CA VAL A 304 -0.81 3.38 -19.23
C VAL A 304 -2.25 3.46 -18.75
N GLU A 305 -3.07 4.31 -19.35
CA GLU A 305 -4.50 4.40 -19.06
C GLU A 305 -5.24 3.08 -19.36
N LEU A 306 -5.00 2.50 -20.55
CA LEU A 306 -5.57 1.20 -20.94
C LEU A 306 -5.22 0.09 -19.95
N LEU A 307 -3.95 0.00 -19.54
CA LEU A 307 -3.46 -1.03 -18.63
C LEU A 307 -3.89 -0.80 -17.18
N ALA A 308 -4.30 0.42 -16.82
CA ALA A 308 -4.84 0.76 -15.52
C ALA A 308 -6.32 0.37 -15.38
N LEU A 309 -7.05 0.15 -16.49
CA LEU A 309 -8.46 -0.23 -16.46
C LEU A 309 -8.68 -1.57 -15.73
N ASP A 310 -9.60 -1.58 -14.76
CA ASP A 310 -9.96 -2.77 -13.99
C ASP A 310 -10.37 -3.96 -14.86
N LYS A 311 -11.06 -3.69 -15.96
CA LYS A 311 -11.45 -4.71 -16.94
C LYS A 311 -10.23 -5.45 -17.50
N VAL A 312 -9.17 -4.73 -17.86
CA VAL A 312 -7.93 -5.30 -18.40
C VAL A 312 -7.23 -6.14 -17.33
N LEU A 313 -7.14 -5.61 -16.11
CA LEU A 313 -6.53 -6.33 -14.98
C LEU A 313 -7.26 -7.65 -14.68
N LEU A 314 -8.59 -7.63 -14.60
CA LEU A 314 -9.39 -8.81 -14.28
C LEU A 314 -9.35 -9.88 -15.38
N ILE A 315 -9.42 -9.47 -16.66
CA ILE A 315 -9.32 -10.40 -17.79
C ILE A 315 -7.92 -11.05 -17.81
N THR A 316 -6.88 -10.23 -17.62
CA THR A 316 -5.49 -10.72 -17.58
C THR A 316 -5.24 -11.65 -16.40
N ALA A 317 -5.76 -11.35 -15.20
CA ALA A 317 -5.70 -12.24 -14.03
C ALA A 317 -6.29 -13.63 -14.32
N ARG A 318 -7.49 -13.68 -14.90
CA ARG A 318 -8.14 -14.95 -15.25
C ARG A 318 -7.28 -15.77 -16.23
N LEU A 319 -6.68 -15.11 -17.22
CA LEU A 319 -5.86 -15.76 -18.22
C LEU A 319 -4.53 -16.27 -17.64
N LEU A 320 -3.85 -15.46 -16.83
CA LEU A 320 -2.61 -15.84 -16.15
C LEU A 320 -2.83 -17.06 -15.25
N ARG A 321 -3.97 -17.13 -14.58
CA ARG A 321 -4.37 -18.29 -13.76
C ARG A 321 -4.53 -19.58 -14.59
N ILE A 322 -5.09 -19.47 -15.79
CA ILE A 322 -5.19 -20.59 -16.75
C ILE A 322 -3.79 -21.03 -17.20
N CYS A 323 -2.89 -20.07 -17.37
CA CYS A 323 -1.49 -20.30 -17.73
C CYS A 323 -0.61 -20.71 -16.54
N GLY A 324 -1.19 -20.91 -15.35
CA GLY A 324 -0.51 -21.46 -14.18
C GLY A 324 0.19 -20.44 -13.29
N LEU A 325 0.10 -19.15 -13.59
CA LEU A 325 0.59 -18.10 -12.71
C LEU A 325 -0.48 -17.79 -11.66
N GLN A 326 -0.23 -18.22 -10.42
CA GLN A 326 -1.16 -18.10 -9.28
C GLN A 326 -0.43 -17.43 -8.11
N GLU A 327 -0.29 -16.12 -8.20
CA GLU A 327 0.24 -15.30 -7.11
C GLU A 327 -0.94 -14.86 -6.23
N GLY A 328 -1.05 -15.46 -5.03
CA GLY A 328 -2.13 -15.17 -4.08
C GLY A 328 -3.49 -15.79 -4.43
N VAL A 329 -4.51 -15.40 -3.64
CA VAL A 329 -5.90 -15.87 -3.79
C VAL A 329 -6.58 -15.11 -4.95
N PRO A 330 -7.50 -15.73 -5.71
CA PRO A 330 -8.26 -15.04 -6.76
C PRO A 330 -8.97 -13.77 -6.22
N GLY A 331 -8.71 -12.63 -6.86
CA GLY A 331 -9.24 -11.33 -6.45
C GLY A 331 -8.45 -10.63 -5.33
N SER A 332 -7.34 -11.21 -4.87
CA SER A 332 -6.48 -10.60 -3.87
C SER A 332 -5.65 -9.44 -4.43
N VAL A 333 -5.15 -8.59 -3.54
CA VAL A 333 -4.21 -7.52 -3.88
C VAL A 333 -2.90 -8.09 -4.46
N GLU A 334 -2.46 -9.26 -3.97
CA GLU A 334 -1.28 -9.97 -4.47
C GLU A 334 -1.44 -10.40 -5.93
N GLU A 335 -2.60 -10.96 -6.31
CA GLU A 335 -2.88 -11.33 -7.70
C GLU A 335 -2.87 -10.11 -8.60
N LEU A 336 -3.50 -9.00 -8.18
CA LEU A 336 -3.52 -7.77 -8.96
C LEU A 336 -2.14 -7.11 -9.06
N ALA A 337 -1.30 -7.21 -8.03
CA ALA A 337 0.08 -6.74 -8.07
C ALA A 337 0.92 -7.56 -9.06
N ALA A 338 0.73 -8.89 -9.08
CA ALA A 338 1.38 -9.76 -10.05
C ALA A 338 0.93 -9.48 -11.49
N VAL A 339 -0.37 -9.24 -11.70
CA VAL A 339 -0.91 -8.83 -13.00
C VAL A 339 -0.31 -7.51 -13.47
N ARG A 340 -0.26 -6.49 -12.61
CA ARG A 340 0.35 -5.20 -12.97
C ARG A 340 1.84 -5.36 -13.29
N THR A 341 2.54 -6.22 -12.56
CA THR A 341 3.94 -6.51 -12.84
C THR A 341 4.08 -7.24 -14.18
N PHE A 342 3.25 -8.24 -14.47
CA PHE A 342 3.22 -8.88 -15.78
C PHE A 342 2.93 -7.89 -16.91
N LEU A 343 1.95 -7.00 -16.75
CA LEU A 343 1.60 -5.98 -17.75
C LEU A 343 2.72 -4.95 -17.95
N SER A 344 3.56 -4.70 -16.94
CA SER A 344 4.74 -3.85 -17.10
C SER A 344 5.74 -4.41 -18.13
N ALA A 345 5.75 -5.72 -18.40
CA ALA A 345 6.57 -6.29 -19.47
C ALA A 345 6.15 -5.76 -20.85
N TYR A 346 4.86 -5.55 -21.08
CA TYR A 346 4.37 -4.92 -22.31
C TYR A 346 4.79 -3.45 -22.41
N LEU A 347 4.72 -2.70 -21.31
CA LEU A 347 5.17 -1.30 -21.26
C LEU A 347 6.67 -1.18 -21.55
N ILE A 348 7.48 -2.04 -20.93
CA ILE A 348 8.94 -2.06 -21.10
C ILE A 348 9.32 -2.35 -22.56
N LEU A 349 8.61 -3.25 -23.24
CA LEU A 349 8.89 -3.59 -24.63
C LEU A 349 8.32 -2.58 -25.64
N GLY A 350 7.14 -2.02 -25.36
CA GLY A 350 6.49 -1.06 -26.24
C GLY A 350 7.09 0.35 -26.17
N HIS A 351 7.46 0.80 -24.95
CA HIS A 351 8.00 2.13 -24.70
C HIS A 351 9.26 2.10 -23.82
N PRO A 352 10.34 1.42 -24.24
CA PRO A 352 11.55 1.26 -23.43
C PRO A 352 12.16 2.61 -23.03
N ASN A 353 12.12 3.59 -23.92
CA ASN A 353 12.65 4.93 -23.65
C ASN A 353 11.86 5.66 -22.56
N GLN A 354 10.53 5.55 -22.56
CA GLN A 354 9.69 6.29 -21.63
C GLN A 354 9.62 5.62 -20.26
N VAL A 355 9.79 4.29 -20.22
CA VAL A 355 9.77 3.50 -18.99
C VAL A 355 11.14 3.44 -18.31
N LEU A 356 12.23 3.35 -19.08
CA LEU A 356 13.56 3.05 -18.54
C LEU A 356 14.54 4.24 -18.58
N ILE A 357 14.30 5.24 -19.43
CA ILE A 357 15.14 6.43 -19.51
C ILE A 357 14.53 7.52 -18.65
N ASN A 358 15.30 8.00 -17.69
CA ASN A 358 14.99 9.22 -16.97
C ASN A 358 15.30 10.39 -17.91
N LYS A 359 14.38 10.68 -18.82
CA LYS A 359 14.55 11.67 -19.90
C LYS A 359 14.68 13.08 -19.31
N ASN A 360 15.87 13.66 -19.46
CA ASN A 360 16.19 15.05 -19.15
C ASN A 360 16.18 15.88 -20.46
N ASP A 361 14.99 16.13 -21.03
CA ASP A 361 14.85 17.10 -22.12
C ASP A 361 14.38 18.44 -21.54
N GLY A 362 15.33 19.19 -21.00
CA GLY A 362 15.27 20.66 -21.03
C GLY A 362 15.70 21.14 -22.42
N GLY A 363 14.93 20.78 -23.44
CA GLY A 363 15.04 21.33 -24.80
C GLY A 363 14.08 22.50 -24.91
N GLY A 364 14.48 23.65 -24.35
CA GLY A 364 13.70 24.88 -24.36
C GLY A 364 14.58 26.04 -23.94
N ASP A 365 15.21 26.63 -24.94
CA ASP A 365 15.85 27.95 -24.99
C ASP A 365 17.20 28.16 -24.30
N ALA A 366 18.10 28.68 -25.12
CA ALA A 366 19.39 29.23 -24.78
C ALA A 366 19.24 30.46 -23.88
N ASP A 367 20.33 30.74 -23.16
CA ASP A 367 20.63 31.95 -22.37
C ASP A 367 20.05 32.00 -20.96
N GLY A 368 20.83 31.52 -19.98
CA GLY A 368 20.58 31.80 -18.55
C GLY A 368 21.34 30.92 -17.54
N GLU A 369 22.64 31.15 -17.39
CA GLU A 369 23.37 31.10 -16.11
C GLU A 369 23.39 29.77 -15.28
N THR A 370 24.32 28.89 -15.67
CA THR A 370 25.35 28.17 -14.88
C THR A 370 25.18 27.68 -13.42
N VAL A 371 23.97 27.51 -12.84
CA VAL A 371 23.86 26.92 -11.47
C VAL A 371 22.89 25.73 -11.35
N ILE A 372 21.93 25.54 -12.27
CA ILE A 372 20.93 24.45 -12.19
C ILE A 372 21.34 23.19 -12.98
N VAL A 373 22.64 22.91 -13.08
CA VAL A 373 23.16 21.77 -13.87
C VAL A 373 23.60 20.59 -12.99
N ALA A 374 23.77 20.78 -11.68
CA ALA A 374 24.39 19.79 -10.79
C ALA A 374 23.46 18.64 -10.33
N HIS A 375 22.13 18.80 -10.44
CA HIS A 375 21.16 17.82 -9.93
C HIS A 375 20.46 17.03 -11.03
N ARG A 376 21.24 16.42 -11.92
CA ARG A 376 20.69 15.53 -12.93
C ARG A 376 20.83 14.09 -12.47
N LEU A 377 19.72 13.35 -12.45
CA LEU A 377 19.76 11.89 -12.40
C LEU A 377 20.76 11.41 -13.46
N PRO A 378 21.64 10.43 -13.16
CA PRO A 378 22.50 9.84 -14.16
C PRO A 378 21.61 9.39 -15.32
N SER A 379 21.79 9.97 -16.52
CA SER A 379 21.00 9.59 -17.69
C SER A 379 21.17 8.09 -17.87
N THR A 380 20.11 7.33 -17.61
CA THR A 380 20.09 5.89 -17.77
C THR A 380 20.03 5.61 -19.26
N ASP A 381 21.21 5.52 -19.88
CA ASP A 381 21.32 5.12 -21.27
C ASP A 381 20.75 3.71 -21.44
N LEU A 382 19.94 3.53 -22.48
CA LEU A 382 19.38 2.23 -22.84
C LEU A 382 20.47 1.21 -23.15
N ALA A 383 21.70 1.65 -23.44
CA ALA A 383 22.88 0.80 -23.57
C ALA A 383 23.34 0.13 -22.25
N ASN A 384 22.77 0.49 -21.09
CA ASN A 384 23.13 -0.14 -19.81
C ASN A 384 22.82 -1.65 -19.83
N PRO A 385 23.81 -2.52 -19.54
CA PRO A 385 23.63 -3.97 -19.61
C PRO A 385 22.53 -4.50 -18.68
N GLN A 386 22.27 -3.84 -17.55
CA GLN A 386 21.20 -4.22 -16.63
C GLN A 386 19.81 -3.90 -17.18
N LEU A 387 19.65 -2.78 -17.88
CA LEU A 387 18.39 -2.43 -18.55
C LEU A 387 18.13 -3.36 -19.73
N GLN A 388 19.18 -3.69 -20.51
CA GLN A 388 19.09 -4.68 -21.59
C GLN A 388 18.73 -6.08 -21.08
N ASP A 389 19.27 -6.49 -19.92
CA ASP A 389 18.89 -7.74 -19.27
C ASP A 389 17.41 -7.74 -18.82
N LEU A 390 16.92 -6.62 -18.26
CA LEU A 390 15.51 -6.46 -17.91
C LEU A 390 14.59 -6.56 -19.16
N ILE A 391 14.93 -5.85 -20.23
CA ILE A 391 14.21 -5.90 -21.52
C ILE A 391 14.19 -7.32 -22.06
N ARG A 392 15.33 -8.03 -22.02
CA ARG A 392 15.42 -9.43 -22.46
C ARG A 392 14.48 -10.32 -21.64
N LYS A 393 14.51 -10.22 -20.31
CA LYS A 393 13.64 -11.00 -19.42
C LYS A 393 12.15 -10.69 -19.62
N ALA A 394 11.80 -9.43 -19.88
CA ALA A 394 10.44 -9.03 -20.24
C ALA A 394 10.00 -9.71 -21.55
N LYS A 395 10.88 -9.72 -22.56
CA LYS A 395 10.64 -10.41 -23.84
C LYS A 395 10.46 -11.92 -23.64
N ASP A 396 11.34 -12.57 -22.88
CA ASP A 396 11.28 -14.00 -22.62
C ASP A 396 9.98 -14.39 -21.90
N LEU A 397 9.52 -13.56 -20.96
CA LEU A 397 8.23 -13.73 -20.28
C LEU A 397 7.05 -13.71 -21.26
N LEU A 398 7.00 -12.72 -22.16
CA LEU A 398 5.91 -12.62 -23.14
C LEU A 398 5.97 -13.74 -24.19
N ILE A 399 7.16 -14.15 -24.63
CA ILE A 399 7.33 -15.31 -25.53
C ILE A 399 6.82 -16.59 -24.85
N ALA A 400 7.18 -16.81 -23.58
CA ALA A 400 6.70 -17.97 -22.82
C ALA A 400 5.17 -17.96 -22.74
N PHE A 401 4.58 -16.81 -22.41
CA PHE A 401 3.13 -16.61 -22.37
C PHE A 401 2.46 -16.89 -23.72
N GLU A 402 2.91 -16.28 -24.81
CA GLU A 402 2.38 -16.50 -26.17
C GLU A 402 2.50 -17.96 -26.60
N SER A 403 3.63 -18.61 -26.29
CA SER A 403 3.83 -20.03 -26.60
C SER A 403 2.81 -20.94 -25.90
N ILE A 404 2.37 -20.56 -24.70
CA ILE A 404 1.32 -21.26 -23.96
C ILE A 404 -0.04 -20.96 -24.60
N LEU A 405 -0.33 -19.69 -24.90
CA LEU A 405 -1.60 -19.28 -25.51
C LEU A 405 -1.89 -20.04 -26.81
N VAL A 406 -0.90 -20.17 -27.69
CA VAL A 406 -1.05 -20.91 -28.97
C VAL A 406 -1.40 -22.39 -28.73
N ARG A 407 -1.00 -22.96 -27.59
CA ARG A 407 -1.30 -24.35 -27.22
C ARG A 407 -2.64 -24.51 -26.51
N LEU A 408 -3.27 -23.45 -26.04
CA LEU A 408 -4.61 -23.49 -25.45
C LEU A 408 -5.66 -23.54 -26.57
N THR A 409 -6.05 -24.75 -26.98
CA THR A 409 -6.96 -24.99 -28.10
C THR A 409 -8.22 -25.74 -27.67
N ALA A 410 -9.20 -25.87 -28.56
CA ALA A 410 -10.38 -26.69 -28.29
C ALA A 410 -10.05 -28.16 -27.97
N TRP A 411 -8.95 -28.68 -28.54
CA TRP A 411 -8.52 -30.07 -28.42
C TRP A 411 -8.09 -30.45 -26.99
N ASN A 412 -7.47 -29.51 -26.26
CA ASN A 412 -7.10 -29.71 -24.85
C ASN A 412 -8.07 -29.02 -23.88
N ARG A 413 -9.27 -28.64 -24.32
CA ARG A 413 -10.27 -27.87 -23.54
C ARG A 413 -9.64 -26.64 -22.90
N TYR A 414 -8.74 -25.96 -23.62
CA TYR A 414 -8.02 -24.78 -23.15
C TYR A 414 -7.33 -25.02 -21.80
N THR A 415 -6.85 -26.24 -21.58
CA THR A 415 -6.15 -26.63 -20.36
C THR A 415 -4.67 -26.81 -20.66
N MET A 416 -3.85 -26.09 -19.91
CA MET A 416 -2.41 -26.10 -20.08
C MET A 416 -1.83 -27.52 -19.86
N PRO A 417 -0.99 -28.03 -20.78
CA PRO A 417 -0.28 -29.28 -20.60
C PRO A 417 0.57 -29.29 -19.32
N PRO A 418 0.67 -30.42 -18.60
CA PRO A 418 1.38 -30.49 -17.33
C PRO A 418 2.87 -30.15 -17.44
N THR A 419 3.50 -30.40 -18.60
CA THR A 419 4.90 -30.07 -18.87
C THR A 419 5.18 -28.57 -18.94
N LEU A 420 4.18 -27.76 -19.30
CA LEU A 420 4.31 -26.31 -19.45
C LEU A 420 3.89 -25.55 -18.19
N LYS A 421 3.33 -26.23 -17.19
CA LYS A 421 2.79 -25.60 -15.97
C LYS A 421 3.77 -24.69 -15.24
N LYS A 422 5.07 -25.01 -15.29
CA LYS A 422 6.12 -24.25 -14.59
C LYS A 422 6.76 -23.17 -15.46
N THR A 423 6.62 -23.24 -16.78
CA THR A 423 7.36 -22.38 -17.72
C THR A 423 7.04 -20.90 -17.53
N LEU A 424 5.76 -20.54 -17.45
CA LEU A 424 5.36 -19.15 -17.21
C LEU A 424 5.70 -18.67 -15.79
N PRO A 425 5.39 -19.43 -14.70
CA PRO A 425 5.82 -19.05 -13.35
C PRO A 425 7.33 -18.84 -13.21
N GLU A 426 8.15 -19.70 -13.82
CA GLU A 426 9.61 -19.58 -13.79
C GLU A 426 10.09 -18.32 -14.54
N ALA A 427 9.59 -18.09 -15.76
CA ALA A 427 9.90 -16.89 -16.53
C ALA A 427 9.45 -15.61 -15.80
N TYR A 428 8.26 -15.64 -15.20
CA TYR A 428 7.72 -14.54 -14.40
C TYR A 428 8.59 -14.25 -13.19
N ALA A 429 9.02 -15.27 -12.44
CA ALA A 429 9.89 -15.07 -11.28
C ALA A 429 11.24 -14.43 -11.67
N VAL A 430 11.85 -14.86 -12.78
CA VAL A 430 13.10 -14.28 -13.29
C VAL A 430 12.91 -12.81 -13.68
N PHE A 431 11.82 -12.50 -14.39
CA PHE A 431 11.47 -11.13 -14.75
C PHE A 431 11.15 -10.28 -13.52
N TYR A 432 10.30 -10.77 -12.61
CA TYR A 432 9.87 -10.09 -11.39
C TYR A 432 11.09 -9.67 -10.54
N ASN A 433 12.04 -10.58 -10.34
CA ASN A 433 13.26 -10.28 -9.58
C ASN A 433 14.10 -9.19 -10.26
N ALA A 434 14.24 -9.23 -11.58
CA ALA A 434 14.95 -8.18 -12.33
C ALA A 434 14.20 -6.84 -12.28
N PHE A 435 12.87 -6.88 -12.37
CA PHE A 435 12.00 -5.71 -12.35
C PHE A 435 12.05 -5.00 -10.99
N ILE A 436 11.95 -5.75 -9.89
CA ILE A 436 12.06 -5.18 -8.53
C ILE A 436 13.46 -4.63 -8.27
N ALA A 437 14.51 -5.33 -8.70
CA ALA A 437 15.88 -4.84 -8.58
C ALA A 437 16.08 -3.51 -9.34
N TRP A 438 15.54 -3.41 -10.56
CA TRP A 438 15.54 -2.17 -11.33
C TRP A 438 14.75 -1.06 -10.63
N LYS A 439 13.52 -1.36 -10.18
CA LYS A 439 12.66 -0.38 -9.50
C LYS A 439 13.29 0.16 -8.21
N SER A 440 13.94 -0.72 -7.43
CA SER A 440 14.67 -0.31 -6.23
C SER A 440 15.86 0.60 -6.56
N ARG A 441 16.58 0.30 -7.66
CA ARG A 441 17.68 1.16 -8.12
C ARG A 441 17.17 2.53 -8.56
N ASP A 442 16.07 2.55 -9.31
CA ASP A 442 15.47 3.80 -9.80
C ASP A 442 14.93 4.66 -8.65
N SER A 443 14.23 4.05 -7.68
CA SER A 443 13.78 4.76 -6.47
C SER A 443 14.93 5.30 -5.65
N ASN A 444 16.02 4.53 -5.51
CA ASN A 444 17.21 4.98 -4.79
C ASN A 444 17.87 6.16 -5.49
N ALA A 445 17.99 6.12 -6.83
CA ALA A 445 18.54 7.23 -7.60
C ALA A 445 17.70 8.50 -7.45
N LEU A 446 16.36 8.38 -7.46
CA LEU A 446 15.46 9.52 -7.21
C LEU A 446 15.62 10.09 -5.81
N ILE A 447 15.71 9.23 -4.78
CA ILE A 447 15.96 9.65 -3.40
C ILE A 447 17.31 10.35 -3.27
N GLU A 448 18.37 9.82 -3.88
CA GLU A 448 19.70 10.43 -3.88
C GLU A 448 19.68 11.84 -4.50
N VAL A 449 19.00 12.03 -5.63
CA VAL A 449 18.86 13.36 -6.24
C VAL A 449 18.07 14.32 -5.35
N MET A 450 16.98 13.85 -4.74
CA MET A 450 16.21 14.68 -3.79
C MET A 450 17.04 15.06 -2.56
N LEU A 451 17.85 14.14 -2.03
CA LEU A 451 18.75 14.41 -0.91
C LEU A 451 19.84 15.41 -1.30
N MET A 452 20.39 15.29 -2.50
CA MET A 452 21.41 16.22 -2.99
C MET A 452 20.84 17.63 -3.16
N GLN A 453 19.62 17.75 -3.72
CA GLN A 453 18.88 19.01 -3.80
C GLN A 453 18.65 19.63 -2.42
N PHE A 454 18.31 18.82 -1.42
CA PHE A 454 18.13 19.29 -0.06
C PHE A 454 19.44 19.81 0.56
N VAL A 455 20.55 19.08 0.37
CA VAL A 455 21.88 19.49 0.87
C VAL A 455 22.35 20.78 0.21
N GLU A 456 22.14 20.95 -1.09
CA GLU A 456 22.49 22.19 -1.79
C GLU A 456 21.62 23.36 -1.33
N LEU A 457 20.31 23.17 -1.13
CA LEU A 457 19.46 24.20 -0.54
C LEU A 457 19.91 24.60 0.87
N ASP A 458 20.36 23.65 1.69
CA ASP A 458 20.94 23.95 3.01
C ASP A 458 22.28 24.69 2.89
N ALA A 459 23.14 24.32 1.94
CA ALA A 459 24.39 25.02 1.68
C ALA A 459 24.14 26.47 1.21
N ILE A 460 23.20 26.70 0.29
CA ILE A 460 22.78 28.03 -0.14
C ILE A 460 22.23 28.81 1.05
N PHE A 461 21.36 28.20 1.87
CA PHE A 461 20.84 28.83 3.07
C PHE A 461 21.95 29.25 4.05
N GLN A 462 22.93 28.38 4.29
CA GLN A 462 24.08 28.70 5.14
C GLN A 462 24.91 29.86 4.56
N THR A 463 25.22 29.85 3.25
CA THR A 463 25.97 30.96 2.62
C THR A 463 25.22 32.30 2.67
N VAL A 464 23.90 32.30 2.47
CA VAL A 464 23.07 33.52 2.59
C VAL A 464 23.04 34.01 4.04
N LYS A 465 22.97 33.09 5.00
CA LYS A 465 23.01 33.43 6.43
C LYS A 465 24.37 34.03 6.81
N ASP A 466 25.46 33.41 6.41
CA ASP A 466 26.82 33.86 6.73
C ASP A 466 27.12 35.22 6.09
N THR A 467 26.70 35.46 4.84
CA THR A 467 26.83 36.79 4.20
C THR A 467 25.96 37.86 4.86
N THR A 468 24.77 37.51 5.35
CA THR A 468 23.92 38.42 6.12
C THR A 468 24.57 38.79 7.45
N ASP A 469 25.12 37.81 8.17
CA ASP A 469 25.82 38.02 9.44
C ASP A 469 27.14 38.80 9.24
N ASP A 470 27.88 38.57 8.16
CA ASP A 470 29.09 39.33 7.79
C ASP A 470 28.76 40.79 7.40
N SER A 471 27.68 41.02 6.65
CA SER A 471 27.25 42.39 6.33
C SER A 471 26.77 43.15 7.59
N ALA A 472 26.12 42.47 8.53
CA ALA A 472 25.70 43.04 9.80
C ALA A 472 26.90 43.35 10.73
N THR A 473 27.95 42.52 10.70
CA THR A 473 29.18 42.79 11.46
C THR A 473 30.05 43.88 10.81
N ALA A 474 30.10 43.96 9.48
CA ALA A 474 30.78 45.05 8.75
C ALA A 474 30.15 46.43 9.01
N LEU A 475 28.81 46.50 9.12
CA LEU A 475 28.11 47.73 9.51
C LEU A 475 28.30 48.12 10.99
N SER A 476 28.81 47.21 11.83
CA SER A 476 29.10 47.47 13.24
C SER A 476 30.52 47.99 13.52
N TRP A 477 31.39 48.07 12.49
CA TRP A 477 32.70 48.71 12.56
C TRP A 477 32.69 50.08 11.88
N PRO A 478 32.65 51.20 12.63
CA PRO A 478 32.74 52.52 12.01
C PRO A 478 34.19 52.86 11.65
N ALA A 479 34.35 53.19 10.37
CA ALA A 479 35.36 54.05 9.77
C ALA A 479 36.34 54.76 10.73
N GLY A 480 37.57 54.25 10.78
CA GLY A 480 38.71 54.87 11.44
C GLY A 480 39.92 55.04 10.51
N LYS A 481 39.71 55.48 9.27
CA LYS A 481 40.79 56.01 8.41
C LYS A 481 40.31 57.26 7.69
N GLY A 482 40.63 58.40 8.29
CA GLY A 482 40.55 59.73 7.67
C GLY A 482 41.96 60.31 7.57
N ALA A 483 42.33 60.67 6.35
CA ALA A 483 43.53 61.36 5.92
C ALA A 483 43.97 62.57 6.78
N ARG A 484 45.29 62.78 6.91
CA ARG A 484 46.02 64.04 6.60
C ARG A 484 47.52 63.91 6.90
N ARG A 485 48.30 64.40 5.92
CA ARG A 485 49.67 64.95 5.88
C ARG A 485 50.67 64.61 6.99
#